data_AF-A0A7X9C8Y1-F1
#
_entry.id   AF-A0A7X9C8Y1-F1
#
_cell.length_a   1.000
_cell.length_b   1.000
_cell.length_c   1.000
_cell.angle_alpha   90.00
_cell.angle_beta   90.00
_cell.angle_gamma   90.00
#
_symmetry.space_group_name_H-M   'P 1'
#
loop_
_entity.id
_entity.type
_entity.pdbx_description
1 polymer ?
#
loop_
_entity_poly.entity_id
_entity_poly.type
_entity_poly.pdbx_seq_one_letter_code
_entity_poly.pdbx_strand_id
1 'polypeptide(L)'
;MSSAANTPSPYDPSAPHPAAASPAPLRAGSGILARVLTVLYALVVTPLAVGLVTYGGTPWQQFMLTRAADFRGLIDYLSSSNGAPTLIALVGGLLLLVSVVATGLASSAGLLSVSVLCLVPLGLSLAPQLMMWLYENMPAAVDVMGMGMYGQGLPLVLYPVVGGLGLALLIARRRPGPHLAISLPGLAVVPIMMLIGSWLIMYGYAMVMRTFAITFGGGAAPVPAMLALVVGMVMLWLSVGAAGGSPYALVLPALVLLVFSAGFLVPGFFSMLPGVMFSPTGSTALATVALGAGPAVGIVLLVHTAVQLTVTSRTRRRALTSPV
;
A
#
# COMPACT_ATOMS: atom_id res chain seq x y z
N MET A 1 56.25 12.51 -61.25
CA MET A 1 56.68 11.26 -60.59
C MET A 1 55.90 11.16 -59.27
N SER A 2 54.63 10.74 -59.29
CA SER A 2 54.11 9.36 -59.24
C SER A 2 54.55 8.57 -58.00
N SER A 3 53.64 8.42 -57.03
CA SER A 3 53.48 7.28 -56.11
C SER A 3 52.16 7.48 -55.33
N ALA A 4 51.01 7.06 -55.88
CA ALA A 4 50.35 5.76 -55.63
C ALA A 4 49.91 5.61 -54.15
N ALA A 5 48.71 6.05 -53.78
CA ALA A 5 47.46 5.28 -53.83
C ALA A 5 47.52 3.99 -52.98
N ASN A 6 47.15 4.13 -51.70
CA ASN A 6 47.04 3.04 -50.75
C ASN A 6 45.62 2.43 -50.89
N THR A 7 45.49 1.36 -51.67
CA THR A 7 44.27 0.56 -51.76
C THR A 7 44.20 -0.44 -50.61
N PRO A 8 43.10 -0.49 -49.83
CA PRO A 8 42.92 -1.53 -48.83
C PRO A 8 42.70 -2.90 -49.50
N SER A 9 43.52 -3.87 -49.09
CA SER A 9 43.45 -5.27 -49.51
C SER A 9 42.17 -5.95 -48.99
N PRO A 10 41.59 -6.90 -49.75
CA PRO A 10 40.26 -7.46 -49.49
C PRO A 10 40.31 -8.70 -48.59
N TYR A 11 39.26 -8.85 -47.79
CA TYR A 11 38.69 -10.12 -47.32
C TYR A 11 39.66 -11.06 -46.57
N ASP A 12 39.60 -11.01 -45.24
CA ASP A 12 40.16 -12.05 -44.37
C ASP A 12 39.09 -13.15 -44.14
N PRO A 13 39.22 -14.35 -44.72
CA PRO A 13 38.28 -15.45 -44.54
C PRO A 13 38.38 -16.14 -43.16
N SER A 14 39.25 -15.65 -42.26
CA SER A 14 39.44 -16.23 -40.92
C SER A 14 38.76 -15.46 -39.79
N ALA A 15 38.02 -14.39 -40.10
CA ALA A 15 37.21 -13.70 -39.11
C ALA A 15 36.03 -14.59 -38.68
N PRO A 16 35.87 -14.90 -37.37
CA PRO A 16 34.75 -15.68 -36.90
C PRO A 16 33.44 -14.97 -37.26
N HIS A 17 32.60 -15.65 -38.05
CA HIS A 17 31.23 -15.21 -38.31
C HIS A 17 30.57 -14.87 -36.97
N PRO A 18 30.01 -13.66 -36.78
CA PRO A 18 29.16 -13.40 -35.64
C PRO A 18 27.99 -14.38 -35.74
N ALA A 19 27.96 -15.34 -34.81
CA ALA A 19 26.90 -16.31 -34.70
C ALA A 19 25.56 -15.56 -34.74
N ALA A 20 24.75 -15.89 -35.75
CA ALA A 20 23.43 -15.33 -35.91
C ALA A 20 22.71 -15.39 -34.56
N ALA A 21 22.44 -14.21 -34.00
CA ALA A 21 21.68 -14.06 -32.78
C ALA A 21 20.36 -14.80 -32.99
N SER A 22 20.22 -15.95 -32.31
CA SER A 22 18.99 -16.71 -32.35
C SER A 22 17.87 -15.80 -31.86
N PRO A 23 16.81 -15.56 -32.65
CA PRO A 23 15.70 -14.75 -32.20
C PRO A 23 15.08 -15.48 -31.00
N ALA A 24 15.23 -14.91 -29.81
CA ALA A 24 14.60 -15.40 -28.60
C ALA A 24 13.10 -15.61 -28.88
N PRO A 25 12.50 -16.74 -28.50
CA PRO A 25 11.11 -17.02 -28.83
C PRO A 25 10.21 -15.95 -28.22
N LEU A 26 9.54 -15.21 -29.12
CA LEU A 26 8.50 -14.24 -28.83
C LEU A 26 7.34 -14.92 -28.08
N ARG A 27 7.37 -14.90 -26.74
CA ARG A 27 6.18 -15.17 -25.91
C ARG A 27 5.27 -13.93 -25.91
N ALA A 28 4.69 -13.60 -27.06
CA ALA A 28 3.86 -12.40 -27.23
C ALA A 28 2.39 -12.56 -26.73
N GLY A 29 1.90 -13.78 -26.52
CA GLY A 29 0.52 -14.03 -26.04
C GLY A 29 0.34 -14.17 -24.52
N SER A 30 1.39 -14.58 -23.80
CA SER A 30 1.33 -14.88 -22.35
C SER A 30 1.24 -13.62 -21.46
N GLY A 31 1.64 -12.45 -21.96
CA GLY A 31 1.74 -11.23 -21.17
C GLY A 31 0.39 -10.57 -20.85
N ILE A 32 -0.55 -10.58 -21.79
CA ILE A 32 -1.88 -9.96 -21.60
C ILE A 32 -2.72 -10.80 -20.66
N LEU A 33 -2.79 -12.12 -20.88
CA LEU A 33 -3.52 -13.04 -20.02
C LEU A 33 -3.02 -12.97 -18.58
N ALA A 34 -1.70 -12.96 -18.37
CA ALA A 34 -1.11 -12.80 -17.05
C ALA A 34 -1.49 -11.45 -16.40
N ARG A 35 -1.52 -10.36 -17.17
CA ARG A 35 -1.97 -9.04 -16.68
C ARG A 35 -3.43 -9.06 -16.27
N VAL A 36 -4.33 -9.61 -17.09
CA VAL A 36 -5.75 -9.71 -16.78
C VAL A 36 -5.97 -10.56 -15.52
N LEU A 37 -5.30 -11.70 -15.41
CA LEU A 37 -5.37 -12.55 -14.21
C LEU A 37 -4.84 -11.82 -12.97
N THR A 38 -3.74 -11.09 -13.08
CA THR A 38 -3.23 -10.30 -11.93
C THR A 38 -4.15 -9.15 -11.55
N VAL A 39 -4.85 -8.53 -12.50
CA VAL A 39 -5.83 -7.47 -12.25
C VAL A 39 -7.04 -8.08 -11.56
N LEU A 40 -7.61 -9.16 -12.10
CA LEU A 40 -8.76 -9.83 -11.50
C LEU A 40 -8.43 -10.34 -10.09
N TYR A 41 -7.25 -10.95 -9.91
CA TYR A 41 -6.76 -11.35 -8.60
C TYR A 41 -6.66 -10.16 -7.64
N ALA A 42 -6.00 -9.06 -8.05
CA ALA A 42 -5.85 -7.90 -7.18
C ALA A 42 -7.19 -7.25 -6.84
N LEU A 43 -8.13 -7.17 -7.80
CA LEU A 43 -9.45 -6.58 -7.60
C LEU A 43 -10.34 -7.40 -6.66
N VAL A 44 -10.18 -8.73 -6.61
CA VAL A 44 -10.97 -9.60 -5.73
C VAL A 44 -10.29 -9.79 -4.38
N VAL A 45 -8.98 -10.06 -4.37
CA VAL A 45 -8.24 -10.40 -3.16
C VAL A 45 -7.96 -9.18 -2.29
N THR A 46 -7.73 -8.00 -2.88
CA THR A 46 -7.46 -6.80 -2.05
C THR A 46 -8.66 -6.43 -1.18
N PRO A 47 -9.90 -6.31 -1.70
CA PRO A 47 -11.07 -6.04 -0.84
C PRO A 47 -11.30 -7.12 0.22
N LEU A 48 -11.12 -8.40 -0.12
CA LEU A 48 -11.21 -9.49 0.85
C LEU A 48 -10.16 -9.35 1.96
N ALA A 49 -8.91 -9.06 1.58
CA ALA A 49 -7.82 -8.90 2.52
C ALA A 49 -8.03 -7.69 3.45
N VAL A 50 -8.46 -6.56 2.89
CA VAL A 50 -8.81 -5.36 3.67
C VAL A 50 -10.02 -5.64 4.57
N GLY A 51 -11.02 -6.38 4.10
CA GLY A 51 -12.18 -6.75 4.91
C GLY A 51 -11.84 -7.64 6.07
N LEU A 52 -10.96 -8.62 5.87
CA LEU A 52 -10.44 -9.48 6.93
C LEU A 52 -9.59 -8.72 7.95
N VAL A 53 -8.75 -7.78 7.50
CA VAL A 53 -7.99 -6.90 8.39
C VAL A 53 -8.93 -6.05 9.24
N THR A 54 -9.95 -5.43 8.64
CA THR A 54 -10.93 -4.63 9.37
C THR A 54 -11.77 -5.49 10.33
N TYR A 55 -12.23 -6.66 9.88
CA TYR A 55 -13.01 -7.58 10.71
C TYR A 55 -12.21 -8.08 11.92
N GLY A 56 -10.95 -8.47 11.73
CA GLY A 56 -10.07 -8.88 12.83
C GLY A 56 -9.61 -7.73 13.72
N GLY A 57 -9.40 -6.55 13.14
CA GLY A 57 -8.89 -5.36 13.83
C GLY A 57 -9.90 -4.70 14.76
N THR A 58 -11.19 -4.74 14.44
CA THR A 58 -12.24 -4.04 15.21
C THR A 58 -12.41 -4.59 16.63
N PRO A 59 -12.62 -5.90 16.83
CA PRO A 59 -12.80 -6.46 18.18
C PRO A 59 -11.49 -6.39 18.98
N TRP A 60 -10.35 -6.49 18.30
CA TRP A 60 -9.04 -6.30 18.89
C TRP A 60 -8.85 -4.89 19.48
N GLN A 61 -9.20 -3.85 18.71
CA GLN A 61 -9.14 -2.47 19.18
C GLN A 61 -10.10 -2.23 20.34
N GLN A 62 -11.34 -2.73 20.25
CA GLN A 62 -12.31 -2.62 21.33
C GLN A 62 -11.78 -3.27 22.60
N PHE A 63 -11.16 -4.45 22.50
CA PHE A 63 -10.54 -5.12 23.63
C PHE A 63 -9.42 -4.26 24.25
N MET A 64 -8.51 -3.72 23.45
CA MET A 64 -7.39 -2.88 23.92
C MET A 64 -7.82 -1.55 24.55
N LEU A 65 -8.89 -0.94 24.02
CA LEU A 65 -9.39 0.35 24.53
C LEU A 65 -10.25 0.19 25.79
N THR A 66 -10.99 -0.90 25.90
CA THR A 66 -11.91 -1.12 27.04
C THR A 66 -11.26 -1.85 28.20
N ARG A 67 -10.28 -2.71 27.91
CA ARG A 67 -9.51 -3.42 28.92
C ARG A 67 -8.07 -2.94 28.76
N ALA A 68 -7.58 -2.19 29.74
CA ALA A 68 -6.15 -1.98 29.96
C ALA A 68 -5.51 -3.33 30.34
N ALA A 69 -5.56 -4.30 29.42
CA ALA A 69 -5.27 -5.69 29.68
C ALA A 69 -3.76 -5.87 29.68
N ASP A 70 -3.23 -6.35 30.81
CA ASP A 70 -1.87 -6.87 30.85
C ASP A 70 -1.69 -7.99 29.82
N PHE A 71 -0.44 -8.25 29.43
CA PHE A 71 -0.08 -9.25 28.42
C PHE A 71 -0.76 -10.62 28.61
N ARG A 72 -1.05 -11.01 29.85
CA ARG A 72 -1.78 -12.25 30.15
C ARG A 72 -3.25 -12.21 29.73
N GLY A 73 -3.95 -11.10 29.98
CA GLY A 73 -5.34 -10.91 29.52
C GLY A 73 -5.44 -10.87 27.99
N LEU A 74 -4.37 -10.42 27.31
CA LEU A 74 -4.28 -10.50 25.86
C LEU A 74 -4.20 -11.95 25.35
N ILE A 75 -3.38 -12.79 25.98
CA ILE A 75 -3.27 -14.22 25.62
C ILE A 75 -4.60 -14.93 25.87
N ASP A 76 -5.27 -14.63 26.99
CA ASP A 76 -6.57 -15.21 27.33
C ASP A 76 -7.65 -14.80 26.30
N TYR A 77 -7.62 -13.55 25.84
CA TYR A 77 -8.49 -13.11 24.76
C TYR A 77 -8.19 -13.84 23.45
N LEU A 78 -6.92 -13.89 23.03
CA LEU A 78 -6.50 -14.54 21.79
C LEU A 78 -6.83 -16.03 21.73
N SER A 79 -6.81 -16.71 22.88
CA SER A 79 -7.18 -18.12 23.02
C SER A 79 -8.68 -18.35 23.22
N SER A 80 -9.47 -17.30 23.43
CA SER A 80 -10.92 -17.40 23.58
C SER A 80 -11.64 -17.69 22.25
N SER A 81 -12.88 -18.17 22.35
CA SER A 81 -13.78 -18.40 21.20
C SER A 81 -14.02 -17.14 20.36
N ASN A 82 -13.85 -15.96 20.95
CA ASN A 82 -14.05 -14.68 20.28
C ASN A 82 -12.75 -14.11 19.72
N GLY A 83 -11.60 -14.31 20.39
CA GLY A 83 -10.32 -13.77 19.94
C GLY A 83 -9.63 -14.62 18.88
N ALA A 84 -9.75 -15.95 18.93
CA ALA A 84 -9.10 -16.81 17.93
C ALA A 84 -9.57 -16.52 16.48
N PRO A 85 -10.88 -16.37 16.19
CA PRO A 85 -11.34 -15.98 14.85
C PRO A 85 -10.84 -14.60 14.43
N THR A 86 -10.73 -13.64 15.36
CA THR A 86 -10.25 -12.28 15.05
C THR A 86 -8.77 -12.27 14.67
N LEU A 87 -7.96 -13.08 15.37
CA LEU A 87 -6.54 -13.25 15.03
C LEU A 87 -6.39 -13.91 13.66
N ILE A 88 -7.16 -14.96 13.39
CA ILE A 88 -7.12 -15.65 12.09
C ILE A 88 -7.53 -14.69 10.96
N ALA A 89 -8.57 -13.88 11.15
CA ALA A 89 -8.98 -12.90 10.17
C ALA A 89 -7.90 -11.83 9.94
N LEU A 90 -7.33 -11.27 11.02
CA LEU A 90 -6.29 -10.26 10.92
C LEU A 90 -5.04 -10.80 10.20
N VAL A 91 -4.51 -11.94 10.66
CA VAL A 91 -3.32 -12.57 10.08
C VAL A 91 -3.59 -13.04 8.65
N GLY A 92 -4.75 -13.67 8.41
CA GLY A 92 -5.16 -14.10 7.07
C GLY A 92 -5.28 -12.93 6.10
N GLY A 93 -5.89 -11.81 6.52
CA GLY A 93 -5.97 -10.59 5.74
C GLY A 93 -4.60 -9.98 5.44
N LEU A 94 -3.69 -9.94 6.42
CA LEU A 94 -2.31 -9.50 6.21
C LEU A 94 -1.57 -10.39 5.20
N LEU A 95 -1.70 -11.71 5.31
CA LEU A 95 -1.08 -12.65 4.36
C LEU A 95 -1.63 -12.49 2.94
N LEU A 96 -2.93 -12.23 2.79
CA LEU A 96 -3.53 -11.95 1.49
C LEU A 96 -3.05 -10.59 0.91
N LEU A 97 -2.87 -9.57 1.74
CA LEU A 97 -2.25 -8.31 1.28
C LEU A 97 -0.82 -8.55 0.79
N VAL A 98 -0.04 -9.34 1.53
CA VAL A 98 1.32 -9.73 1.15
C VAL A 98 1.31 -10.51 -0.17
N SER A 99 0.37 -11.43 -0.37
CA SER A 99 0.26 -12.17 -1.63
C SER A 99 -0.14 -11.27 -2.80
N VAL A 100 -0.99 -10.26 -2.60
CA VAL A 100 -1.31 -9.22 -3.61
C VAL A 100 -0.07 -8.42 -3.99
N VAL A 101 0.72 -7.98 -3.01
CA VAL A 101 1.96 -7.24 -3.28
C VAL A 101 2.96 -8.12 -4.03
N ALA A 102 3.12 -9.38 -3.59
CA ALA A 102 4.01 -10.34 -4.23
C ALA A 102 3.58 -10.68 -5.66
N THR A 103 2.29 -10.86 -5.92
CA THR A 103 1.75 -11.09 -7.28
C THR A 103 1.82 -9.83 -8.15
N GLY A 104 1.67 -8.65 -7.56
CA GLY A 104 1.87 -7.35 -8.21
C GLY A 104 3.27 -7.14 -8.79
N LEU A 105 4.25 -7.93 -8.36
CA LEU A 105 5.60 -7.94 -8.95
C LEU A 105 5.66 -8.55 -10.33
N ALA A 106 4.75 -9.47 -10.65
CA ALA A 106 4.63 -9.97 -12.02
C ALA A 106 4.05 -8.87 -12.91
N SER A 107 3.11 -8.09 -12.37
CA SER A 107 2.31 -7.13 -13.13
C SER A 107 1.97 -5.89 -12.30
N SER A 108 2.56 -4.74 -12.66
CA SER A 108 2.22 -3.45 -12.07
C SER A 108 0.76 -3.04 -12.33
N ALA A 109 0.11 -3.65 -13.34
CA ALA A 109 -1.28 -3.35 -13.69
C ALA A 109 -2.25 -3.73 -12.56
N GLY A 110 -2.01 -4.85 -11.86
CA GLY A 110 -2.84 -5.26 -10.71
C GLY A 110 -2.79 -4.24 -9.59
N LEU A 111 -1.59 -3.82 -9.17
CA LEU A 111 -1.43 -2.83 -8.09
C LEU A 111 -1.97 -1.44 -8.46
N LEU A 112 -1.81 -1.02 -9.72
CA LEU A 112 -2.42 0.23 -10.20
C LEU A 112 -3.95 0.14 -10.25
N SER A 113 -4.52 -1.01 -10.62
CA SER A 113 -5.97 -1.21 -10.60
C SER A 113 -6.55 -1.13 -9.18
N VAL A 114 -5.78 -1.52 -8.17
CA VAL A 114 -6.15 -1.31 -6.76
C VAL A 114 -6.24 0.18 -6.40
N SER A 115 -5.46 1.06 -7.05
CA SER A 115 -5.65 2.52 -6.86
C SER A 115 -7.03 2.95 -7.32
N VAL A 116 -7.56 2.39 -8.42
CA VAL A 116 -8.89 2.75 -8.92
C VAL A 116 -9.97 2.33 -7.93
N LEU A 117 -9.75 1.23 -7.19
CA LEU A 117 -10.65 0.84 -6.09
C LEU A 117 -10.73 1.87 -4.97
N CYS A 118 -9.80 2.84 -4.87
CA CYS A 118 -9.87 3.95 -3.91
C CYS A 118 -11.01 4.92 -4.18
N LEU A 119 -11.51 4.96 -5.42
CA LEU A 119 -12.65 5.82 -5.78
C LEU A 119 -13.94 5.37 -5.10
N VAL A 120 -14.07 4.07 -4.77
CA VAL A 120 -15.26 3.54 -4.10
C VAL A 120 -15.37 4.06 -2.65
N PRO A 121 -14.39 3.84 -1.74
CA PRO A 121 -14.44 4.41 -0.39
C PRO A 121 -14.44 5.92 -0.39
N LEU A 122 -13.75 6.55 -1.35
CA LEU A 122 -13.78 8.00 -1.48
C LEU A 122 -15.20 8.48 -1.82
N GLY A 123 -15.83 7.92 -2.85
CA GLY A 123 -17.21 8.28 -3.25
C GLY A 123 -18.22 8.08 -2.13
N LEU A 124 -18.11 6.98 -1.39
CA LEU A 124 -18.97 6.70 -0.23
C LEU A 124 -18.72 7.67 0.93
N SER A 125 -17.49 8.15 1.10
CA SER A 125 -17.16 9.19 2.08
C SER A 125 -17.69 10.57 1.66
N LEU A 126 -17.76 10.85 0.36
CA LEU A 126 -18.27 12.12 -0.17
C LEU A 126 -19.80 12.21 -0.08
N ALA A 127 -20.49 11.07 -0.17
CA ALA A 127 -21.95 10.98 -0.10
C ALA A 127 -22.38 10.02 1.03
N PRO A 128 -22.35 10.46 2.29
CA PRO A 128 -22.73 9.60 3.43
C PRO A 128 -24.18 9.08 3.35
N GLN A 129 -25.06 9.84 2.68
CA GLN A 129 -26.45 9.44 2.38
C GLN A 129 -26.52 8.18 1.52
N LEU A 130 -25.59 8.03 0.57
CA LEU A 130 -25.50 6.84 -0.27
C LEU A 130 -25.18 5.60 0.57
N MET A 131 -24.35 5.75 1.60
CA MET A 131 -24.05 4.69 2.57
C MET A 131 -25.29 4.27 3.36
N MET A 132 -26.08 5.24 3.84
CA MET A 132 -27.32 4.96 4.56
C MET A 132 -28.36 4.31 3.66
N TRP A 133 -28.54 4.83 2.44
CA TRP A 133 -29.42 4.23 1.43
C TRP A 133 -28.98 2.81 1.06
N LEU A 134 -27.68 2.56 0.88
CA LEU A 134 -27.15 1.22 0.62
C LEU A 134 -27.43 0.26 1.78
N TYR A 135 -27.29 0.73 3.02
CA TYR A 135 -27.58 -0.09 4.18
C TYR A 135 -29.06 -0.45 4.29
N GLU A 136 -29.95 0.51 4.07
CA GLU A 136 -31.40 0.29 4.12
C GLU A 136 -31.90 -0.66 3.02
N ASN A 137 -31.33 -0.56 1.81
CA ASN A 137 -31.79 -1.31 0.65
C ASN A 137 -31.01 -2.61 0.40
N MET A 138 -29.79 -2.74 0.92
CA MET A 138 -28.91 -3.90 0.72
C MET A 138 -28.16 -4.30 2.01
N PRO A 139 -28.87 -4.56 3.12
CA PRO A 139 -28.24 -4.79 4.44
C PRO A 139 -27.26 -5.97 4.41
N ALA A 140 -27.62 -7.08 3.76
CA ALA A 140 -26.76 -8.27 3.69
C ALA A 140 -25.44 -8.06 2.92
N ALA A 141 -25.43 -7.17 1.92
CA ALA A 141 -24.20 -6.84 1.17
C ALA A 141 -23.32 -5.83 1.92
N VAL A 142 -23.94 -4.94 2.70
CA VAL A 142 -23.27 -3.86 3.43
C VAL A 142 -22.75 -4.31 4.80
N ASP A 143 -23.37 -5.29 5.46
CA ASP A 143 -22.89 -5.80 6.76
C ASP A 143 -21.64 -6.68 6.63
N VAL A 144 -21.55 -7.51 5.59
CA VAL A 144 -20.45 -8.48 5.44
C VAL A 144 -19.16 -7.82 4.93
N MET A 145 -19.27 -6.72 4.17
CA MET A 145 -18.11 -6.05 3.53
C MET A 145 -18.09 -4.53 3.67
N GLY A 146 -19.20 -3.87 4.02
CA GLY A 146 -19.38 -2.44 3.79
C GLY A 146 -19.07 -1.59 5.01
N MET A 147 -19.92 -1.64 6.04
CA MET A 147 -19.89 -0.59 7.07
C MET A 147 -18.66 -0.64 7.97
N GLY A 148 -18.14 -1.82 8.30
CA GLY A 148 -16.89 -1.94 9.06
C GLY A 148 -15.68 -1.42 8.28
N MET A 149 -15.53 -1.85 7.00
CA MET A 149 -14.42 -1.44 6.14
C MET A 149 -14.43 0.07 5.85
N TYR A 150 -15.59 0.64 5.49
CA TYR A 150 -15.72 2.07 5.21
C TYR A 150 -15.64 2.89 6.49
N GLY A 151 -16.30 2.44 7.56
CA GLY A 151 -16.39 3.10 8.87
C GLY A 151 -15.05 3.27 9.59
N GLN A 152 -13.98 2.66 9.10
CA GLN A 152 -12.63 2.80 9.67
C GLN A 152 -11.64 3.58 8.80
N GLY A 153 -12.01 4.00 7.59
CA GLY A 153 -11.11 4.74 6.70
C GLY A 153 -9.89 3.95 6.19
N LEU A 154 -9.78 2.67 6.53
CA LEU A 154 -8.67 1.79 6.21
C LEU A 154 -8.47 1.61 4.68
N PRO A 155 -9.53 1.47 3.86
CA PRO A 155 -9.42 1.49 2.39
C PRO A 155 -8.85 2.80 1.82
N LEU A 156 -9.15 3.95 2.45
CA LEU A 156 -8.68 5.27 2.00
C LEU A 156 -7.16 5.42 2.12
N VAL A 157 -6.53 4.63 3.00
CA VAL A 157 -5.08 4.63 3.18
C VAL A 157 -4.43 3.49 2.40
N LEU A 158 -4.95 2.25 2.52
CA LEU A 158 -4.30 1.09 1.90
C LEU A 158 -4.32 1.14 0.37
N TYR A 159 -5.44 1.51 -0.25
CA TYR A 159 -5.55 1.51 -1.71
C TYR A 159 -4.60 2.49 -2.42
N PRO A 160 -4.45 3.76 -1.99
CA PRO A 160 -3.43 4.63 -2.58
C PRO A 160 -2.00 4.17 -2.29
N VAL A 161 -1.73 3.56 -1.13
CA VAL A 161 -0.40 2.99 -0.83
C VAL A 161 -0.08 1.83 -1.78
N VAL A 162 -0.94 0.81 -1.84
CA VAL A 162 -0.77 -0.34 -2.75
C VAL A 162 -0.68 0.12 -4.21
N GLY A 163 -1.46 1.13 -4.56
CA GLY A 163 -1.38 1.87 -5.80
C GLY A 163 -0.03 2.48 -6.13
N GLY A 164 0.50 3.26 -5.18
CA GLY A 164 1.80 3.89 -5.29
C GLY A 164 2.92 2.86 -5.43
N LEU A 165 2.80 1.68 -4.80
CA LEU A 165 3.74 0.58 -5.01
C LEU A 165 3.72 0.05 -6.45
N GLY A 166 2.54 -0.01 -7.07
CA GLY A 166 2.40 -0.32 -8.49
C GLY A 166 3.13 0.69 -9.38
N LEU A 167 2.99 1.98 -9.07
CA LEU A 167 3.71 3.05 -9.75
C LEU A 167 5.23 2.97 -9.52
N ALA A 168 5.67 2.72 -8.29
CA ALA A 168 7.08 2.55 -7.94
C ALA A 168 7.73 1.41 -8.73
N LEU A 169 7.06 0.27 -8.87
CA LEU A 169 7.53 -0.85 -9.70
C LEU A 169 7.58 -0.49 -11.18
N LEU A 170 6.58 0.24 -11.69
CA LEU A 170 6.56 0.69 -13.07
C LEU A 170 7.76 1.61 -13.36
N ILE A 171 8.07 2.54 -12.46
CA ILE A 171 9.21 3.46 -12.55
C ILE A 171 10.53 2.67 -12.48
N ALA A 172 10.68 1.80 -11.48
CA ALA A 172 11.89 1.00 -11.27
C ALA A 172 12.22 0.10 -12.48
N ARG A 173 11.20 -0.45 -13.15
CA ARG A 173 11.37 -1.22 -14.40
C ARG A 173 11.86 -0.37 -15.57
N ARG A 174 11.51 0.92 -15.63
CA ARG A 174 11.89 1.83 -16.71
C ARG A 174 13.27 2.49 -16.49
N ARG A 175 13.71 2.62 -15.24
CA ARG A 175 14.98 3.26 -14.88
C ARG A 175 15.70 2.44 -13.77
N PRO A 176 16.52 1.45 -14.13
CA PRO A 176 17.15 0.53 -13.17
C PRO A 176 18.32 1.12 -12.35
N GLY A 177 18.62 2.41 -12.46
CA GLY A 177 19.76 3.04 -11.78
C GLY A 177 19.32 4.08 -10.73
N PRO A 178 19.61 3.87 -9.43
CA PRO A 178 19.47 4.91 -8.43
C PRO A 178 20.66 5.89 -8.51
N HIS A 179 20.41 7.16 -8.80
CA HIS A 179 21.39 8.20 -8.49
C HIS A 179 21.38 8.42 -6.98
N LEU A 180 22.42 7.96 -6.28
CA LEU A 180 22.60 8.13 -4.83
C LEU A 180 22.39 9.59 -4.37
N ALA A 181 22.76 10.57 -5.19
CA ALA A 181 22.56 12.00 -4.93
C ALA A 181 21.08 12.44 -4.87
N ILE A 182 20.17 11.71 -5.53
CA ILE A 182 18.72 11.96 -5.51
C ILE A 182 18.03 11.12 -4.40
N SER A 183 18.71 10.12 -3.85
CA SER A 183 18.16 9.21 -2.84
C SER A 183 18.10 9.80 -1.42
N LEU A 184 19.00 10.74 -1.10
CA LEU A 184 19.10 11.41 0.22
C LEU A 184 17.89 12.33 0.51
N PRO A 185 17.50 13.24 -0.40
CA PRO A 185 16.26 14.02 -0.22
C PRO A 185 15.03 13.13 -0.15
N GLY A 186 15.00 12.05 -0.95
CA GLY A 186 13.90 11.06 -0.93
C GLY A 186 13.74 10.38 0.43
N LEU A 187 14.82 10.22 1.21
CA LEU A 187 14.77 9.59 2.53
C LEU A 187 14.07 10.46 3.58
N ALA A 188 14.04 11.78 3.42
CA ALA A 188 13.35 12.71 4.31
C ALA A 188 12.01 13.20 3.73
N VAL A 189 11.97 13.53 2.44
CA VAL A 189 10.77 14.08 1.78
C VAL A 189 9.65 13.04 1.69
N VAL A 190 9.97 11.77 1.38
CA VAL A 190 8.96 10.70 1.30
C VAL A 190 8.26 10.48 2.65
N PRO A 191 8.95 10.24 3.78
CA PRO A 191 8.26 10.06 5.06
C PRO A 191 7.46 11.30 5.46
N ILE A 192 7.98 12.51 5.23
CA ILE A 192 7.25 13.76 5.53
C ILE A 192 5.98 13.85 4.68
N MET A 193 6.07 13.61 3.37
CA MET A 193 4.89 13.61 2.49
C MET A 193 3.89 12.51 2.85
N MET A 194 4.37 11.32 3.23
CA MET A 194 3.51 10.24 3.68
C MET A 194 2.78 10.60 4.97
N LEU A 195 3.47 11.26 5.90
CA LEU A 195 2.90 11.70 7.18
C LEU A 195 1.86 12.79 6.97
N ILE A 196 2.15 13.80 6.14
CA ILE A 196 1.19 14.85 5.78
C ILE A 196 -0.02 14.26 5.04
N GLY A 197 0.21 13.37 4.08
CA GLY A 197 -0.87 12.73 3.32
C GLY A 197 -1.78 11.88 4.21
N SER A 198 -1.18 11.09 5.11
CA SER A 198 -1.92 10.30 6.11
C SER A 198 -2.72 11.20 7.06
N TRP A 199 -2.10 12.27 7.55
CA TRP A 199 -2.76 13.25 8.42
C TRP A 199 -3.98 13.90 7.75
N LEU A 200 -3.84 14.32 6.49
CA LEU A 200 -4.93 14.91 5.71
C LEU A 200 -6.09 13.93 5.50
N ILE A 201 -5.80 12.66 5.22
CA ILE A 201 -6.83 11.62 5.11
C ILE A 201 -7.54 11.44 6.45
N MET A 202 -6.81 11.30 7.56
CA MET A 202 -7.42 11.12 8.88
C MET A 202 -8.26 12.33 9.29
N TYR A 203 -7.76 13.54 9.06
CA TYR A 203 -8.50 14.78 9.31
C TYR A 203 -9.79 14.84 8.49
N GLY A 204 -9.70 14.62 7.17
CA GLY A 204 -10.85 14.65 6.28
C GLY A 204 -11.88 13.58 6.67
N TYR A 205 -11.41 12.36 6.94
CA TYR A 205 -12.26 11.25 7.36
C TYR A 205 -12.99 11.52 8.69
N ALA A 206 -12.27 12.00 9.70
CA ALA A 206 -12.85 12.34 11.00
C ALA A 206 -13.90 13.44 10.88
N MET A 207 -13.67 14.45 10.04
CA MET A 207 -14.66 15.50 9.78
C MET A 207 -15.91 14.97 9.07
N VAL A 208 -15.75 14.09 8.07
CA VAL A 208 -16.90 13.45 7.41
C VAL A 208 -17.73 12.64 8.41
N MET A 209 -17.08 11.81 9.22
CA MET A 209 -17.78 10.98 10.22
C MET A 209 -18.46 11.82 11.31
N ARG A 210 -17.82 12.91 11.73
CA ARG A 210 -18.43 13.86 12.66
C ARG A 210 -19.66 14.52 12.07
N THR A 211 -19.59 14.98 10.83
CA THR A 211 -20.74 15.58 10.14
C THR A 211 -21.85 14.56 9.96
N PHE A 212 -21.52 13.32 9.60
CA PHE A 212 -22.48 12.23 9.49
C PHE A 212 -23.19 11.97 10.83
N ALA A 213 -22.45 11.90 11.93
CA ALA A 213 -23.02 11.68 13.26
C ALA A 213 -23.94 12.83 13.73
N ILE A 214 -23.57 14.08 13.45
CA ILE A 214 -24.38 15.25 13.84
C ILE A 214 -25.66 15.37 13.00
N THR A 215 -25.57 15.04 11.71
CA THR A 215 -26.67 15.22 10.76
C THR A 215 -27.50 13.95 10.54
N PHE A 216 -27.16 12.85 11.23
CA PHE A 216 -27.73 11.52 10.99
C PHE A 216 -27.74 11.13 9.51
N GLY A 217 -26.67 11.49 8.80
CA GLY A 217 -26.56 11.28 7.36
C GLY A 217 -27.31 12.30 6.48
N GLY A 218 -28.11 13.22 7.04
CA GLY A 218 -28.87 14.20 6.26
C GLY A 218 -28.03 15.31 5.60
N GLY A 219 -26.77 15.50 6.02
CA GLY A 219 -25.89 16.55 5.50
C GLY A 219 -24.84 16.05 4.50
N ALA A 220 -24.51 16.88 3.50
CA ALA A 220 -23.34 16.66 2.66
C ALA A 220 -22.04 16.81 3.49
N ALA A 221 -21.00 16.07 3.10
CA ALA A 221 -19.69 16.24 3.73
C ALA A 221 -19.14 17.66 3.49
N PRO A 222 -18.40 18.23 4.46
CA PRO A 222 -17.85 19.58 4.31
C PRO A 222 -16.75 19.60 3.24
N VAL A 223 -16.82 20.55 2.30
CA VAL A 223 -15.86 20.69 1.18
C VAL A 223 -14.38 20.66 1.63
N PRO A 224 -13.97 21.34 2.72
CA PRO A 224 -12.58 21.27 3.19
C PRO A 224 -12.14 19.85 3.58
N ALA A 225 -13.04 19.03 4.12
CA ALA A 225 -12.74 17.64 4.46
C ALA A 225 -12.61 16.78 3.20
N MET A 226 -13.45 17.01 2.20
CA MET A 226 -13.36 16.35 0.90
C MET A 226 -12.02 16.64 0.22
N LEU A 227 -11.61 17.92 0.20
CA LEU A 227 -10.32 18.33 -0.35
C LEU A 227 -9.16 17.69 0.41
N ALA A 228 -9.23 17.64 1.74
CA ALA A 228 -8.20 16.98 2.55
C ALA A 228 -8.07 15.49 2.22
N LEU A 229 -9.19 14.77 2.05
CA LEU A 229 -9.18 13.36 1.60
C LEU A 229 -8.48 13.20 0.26
N VAL A 230 -8.92 13.95 -0.76
CA VAL A 230 -8.38 13.85 -2.12
C VAL A 230 -6.90 14.21 -2.17
N VAL A 231 -6.51 15.34 -1.58
CA VAL A 231 -5.12 15.79 -1.53
C VAL A 231 -4.26 14.78 -0.78
N GLY A 232 -4.72 14.29 0.37
CA GLY A 232 -4.00 13.30 1.17
C GLY A 232 -3.79 11.98 0.42
N MET A 233 -4.79 11.49 -0.31
CA MET A 233 -4.69 10.28 -1.13
C MET A 233 -3.71 10.43 -2.29
N VAL A 234 -3.76 11.56 -3.00
CA VAL A 234 -2.81 11.87 -4.08
C VAL A 234 -1.38 11.97 -3.52
N MET A 235 -1.22 12.62 -2.37
CA MET A 235 0.07 12.81 -1.72
C MET A 235 0.66 11.47 -1.23
N LEU A 236 -0.15 10.58 -0.67
CA LEU A 236 0.24 9.20 -0.35
C LEU A 236 0.64 8.40 -1.60
N TRP A 237 -0.18 8.45 -2.65
CA TRP A 237 0.08 7.72 -3.89
C TRP A 237 1.39 8.17 -4.55
N LEU A 238 1.61 9.48 -4.64
CA LEU A 238 2.82 10.08 -5.23
C LEU A 238 4.07 9.83 -4.36
N SER A 239 3.97 9.93 -3.04
CA SER A 239 5.12 9.70 -2.15
C SER A 239 5.61 8.26 -2.21
N VAL A 240 4.69 7.28 -2.19
CA VAL A 240 5.04 5.86 -2.35
C VAL A 240 5.55 5.58 -3.76
N GLY A 241 4.95 6.18 -4.79
CA GLY A 241 5.43 6.07 -6.18
C GLY A 241 6.85 6.62 -6.37
N ALA A 242 7.14 7.77 -5.76
CA ALA A 242 8.46 8.40 -5.77
C ALA A 242 9.54 7.53 -5.10
N ALA A 243 9.15 6.67 -4.16
CA ALA A 243 10.07 5.73 -3.52
C ALA A 243 10.64 4.66 -4.47
N GLY A 244 10.10 4.51 -5.69
CA GLY A 244 10.72 3.65 -6.72
C GLY A 244 12.17 4.03 -7.08
N GLY A 245 12.61 5.25 -6.74
CA GLY A 245 13.99 5.70 -6.93
C GLY A 245 14.98 5.30 -5.81
N SER A 246 14.50 4.83 -4.66
CA SER A 246 15.35 4.46 -3.52
C SER A 246 14.73 3.30 -2.74
N PRO A 247 15.37 2.11 -2.69
CA PRO A 247 14.80 0.95 -2.01
C PRO A 247 14.61 1.17 -0.51
N TYR A 248 15.40 2.06 0.10
CA TYR A 248 15.37 2.32 1.54
C TYR A 248 14.35 3.39 1.95
N ALA A 249 13.78 4.14 1.02
CA ALA A 249 12.88 5.27 1.34
C ALA A 249 11.60 4.83 2.06
N LEU A 250 11.17 3.57 1.89
CA LEU A 250 9.97 3.03 2.55
C LEU A 250 10.26 2.28 3.85
N VAL A 251 11.53 1.95 4.14
CA VAL A 251 11.90 1.21 5.36
C VAL A 251 11.64 2.05 6.59
N LEU A 252 12.08 3.31 6.59
CA LEU A 252 11.89 4.20 7.72
C LEU A 252 10.40 4.45 8.02
N PRO A 253 9.55 4.84 7.05
CA PRO A 253 8.11 4.92 7.26
C PRO A 253 7.49 3.63 7.80
N ALA A 254 7.91 2.48 7.27
CA ALA A 254 7.36 1.19 7.68
C ALA A 254 7.74 0.83 9.12
N LEU A 255 9.00 1.05 9.51
CA LEU A 255 9.46 0.84 10.88
C LEU A 255 8.77 1.80 11.84
N VAL A 256 8.63 3.07 11.48
CA VAL A 256 7.89 4.04 12.30
C VAL A 256 6.45 3.60 12.50
N LEU A 257 5.75 3.16 11.45
CA LEU A 257 4.39 2.66 11.55
C LEU A 257 4.30 1.41 12.43
N LEU A 258 5.23 0.47 12.30
CA LEU A 258 5.25 -0.76 13.11
C LEU A 258 5.57 -0.48 14.57
N VAL A 259 6.57 0.36 14.86
CA VAL A 259 6.93 0.77 16.23
C VAL A 259 5.77 1.53 16.88
N PHE A 260 5.16 2.46 16.15
CA PHE A 260 4.02 3.23 16.66
C PHE A 260 2.79 2.34 16.88
N SER A 261 2.57 1.35 15.99
CA SER A 261 1.52 0.34 16.17
C SER A 261 1.80 -0.58 17.36
N ALA A 262 3.05 -0.98 17.57
CA ALA A 262 3.47 -1.77 18.73
C ALA A 262 3.36 -0.98 20.03
N GLY A 263 3.51 0.35 19.99
CA GLY A 263 3.27 1.24 21.12
C GLY A 263 1.86 1.12 21.71
N PHE A 264 0.86 0.72 20.91
CA PHE A 264 -0.51 0.46 21.42
C PHE A 264 -0.59 -0.77 22.34
N LEU A 265 0.41 -1.64 22.32
CA LEU A 265 0.50 -2.78 23.24
C LEU A 265 1.04 -2.38 24.61
N VAL A 266 1.58 -1.16 24.75
CA VAL A 266 2.15 -0.66 26.00
C VAL A 266 1.12 0.24 26.70
N PRO A 267 0.62 -0.16 27.88
CA PRO A 267 -0.30 0.68 28.66
C PRO A 267 0.30 2.07 28.90
N GLY A 268 -0.48 3.12 28.64
CA GLY A 268 -0.06 4.51 28.90
C GLY A 268 0.88 5.13 27.85
N PHE A 269 1.32 4.41 26.80
CA PHE A 269 2.21 4.96 25.78
C PHE A 269 1.66 6.24 25.12
N PHE A 270 0.38 6.26 24.77
CA PHE A 270 -0.27 7.43 24.17
C PHE A 270 -0.79 8.46 25.17
N SER A 271 -0.81 8.12 26.47
CA SER A 271 -1.14 9.10 27.53
C SER A 271 -0.10 10.22 27.62
N MET A 272 1.09 10.00 27.05
CA MET A 272 2.16 11.00 26.88
C MET A 272 1.87 12.03 25.76
N LEU A 273 0.83 11.84 24.94
CA LEU A 273 0.44 12.73 23.84
C LEU A 273 -1.00 13.26 24.04
N PRO A 274 -1.26 14.04 25.11
CA PRO A 274 -2.60 14.48 25.47
C PRO A 274 -3.28 15.29 24.35
N GLY A 275 -2.54 16.14 23.63
CA GLY A 275 -3.09 16.94 22.53
C GLY A 275 -3.66 16.11 21.36
N VAL A 276 -3.18 14.88 21.16
CA VAL A 276 -3.68 13.97 20.13
C VAL A 276 -4.84 13.12 20.68
N MET A 277 -4.72 12.63 21.91
CA MET A 277 -5.74 11.79 22.55
C MET A 277 -7.06 12.54 22.84
N PHE A 278 -6.98 13.80 23.26
CA PHE A 278 -8.16 14.58 23.66
C PHE A 278 -8.84 15.31 22.49
N SER A 279 -8.23 15.31 21.30
CA SER A 279 -8.87 15.79 20.09
C SER A 279 -9.72 14.67 19.47
N PRO A 280 -10.99 14.91 19.11
CA PRO A 280 -11.82 13.93 18.38
C PRO A 280 -11.17 13.42 17.09
N THR A 281 -10.36 14.27 16.45
CA THR A 281 -9.60 13.94 15.23
C THR A 281 -8.36 13.10 15.53
N GLY A 282 -7.68 13.38 16.64
CA GLY A 282 -6.49 12.63 17.01
C GLY A 282 -6.84 11.25 17.57
N SER A 283 -7.95 11.11 18.28
CA SER A 283 -8.44 9.81 18.75
C SER A 283 -8.88 8.89 17.60
N THR A 284 -9.53 9.44 16.56
CA THR A 284 -9.86 8.70 15.33
C THR A 284 -8.62 8.34 14.53
N ALA A 285 -7.63 9.22 14.41
CA ALA A 285 -6.36 8.91 13.76
C ALA A 285 -5.59 7.79 14.48
N LEU A 286 -5.51 7.86 15.82
CA LEU A 286 -4.88 6.82 16.65
C LEU A 286 -5.63 5.50 16.55
N ALA A 287 -6.97 5.54 16.57
CA ALA A 287 -7.82 4.37 16.35
C ALA A 287 -7.51 3.71 15.01
N THR A 288 -7.50 4.45 13.90
CA THR A 288 -7.26 3.88 12.56
C THR A 288 -5.88 3.27 12.42
N VAL A 289 -4.85 3.88 13.02
CA VAL A 289 -3.49 3.32 13.03
C VAL A 289 -3.44 2.03 13.85
N ALA A 290 -4.06 2.01 15.04
CA ALA A 290 -4.13 0.84 15.93
C ALA A 290 -4.99 -0.31 15.36
N LEU A 291 -6.03 0.02 14.59
CA LEU A 291 -7.03 -0.89 14.01
C LEU A 291 -6.49 -1.87 12.97
N GLY A 292 -5.24 -1.72 12.55
CA GLY A 292 -4.62 -2.59 11.56
C GLY A 292 -4.08 -1.86 10.34
N ALA A 293 -4.44 -0.58 10.11
CA ALA A 293 -3.89 0.19 8.99
C ALA A 293 -2.38 0.41 9.16
N GLY A 294 -1.92 0.71 10.38
CA GLY A 294 -0.50 0.85 10.70
C GLY A 294 0.33 -0.40 10.39
N PRO A 295 0.01 -1.57 10.98
CA PRO A 295 0.74 -2.80 10.69
C PRO A 295 0.53 -3.29 9.26
N ALA A 296 -0.67 -3.16 8.66
CA ALA A 296 -0.90 -3.55 7.28
C ALA A 296 -0.06 -2.73 6.30
N VAL A 297 -0.07 -1.40 6.42
CA VAL A 297 0.78 -0.51 5.61
C VAL A 297 2.25 -0.82 5.87
N GLY A 298 2.67 -0.92 7.13
CA GLY A 298 4.07 -1.21 7.48
C GLY A 298 4.58 -2.53 6.87
N ILE A 299 3.81 -3.62 7.00
CA ILE A 299 4.16 -4.92 6.42
C ILE A 299 4.18 -4.85 4.89
N VAL A 300 3.18 -4.23 4.26
CA VAL A 300 3.09 -4.08 2.81
C VAL A 300 4.30 -3.30 2.26
N LEU A 301 4.71 -2.23 2.94
CA LEU A 301 5.89 -1.44 2.59
C LEU A 301 7.19 -2.26 2.74
N LEU A 302 7.37 -2.99 3.86
CA LEU A 302 8.55 -3.82 4.07
C LEU A 302 8.66 -4.97 3.06
N VAL A 303 7.56 -5.68 2.81
CA VAL A 303 7.50 -6.75 1.81
C VAL A 303 7.88 -6.20 0.46
N HIS A 304 7.32 -5.05 0.07
CA HIS A 304 7.67 -4.40 -1.18
C HIS A 304 9.15 -4.05 -1.28
N THR A 305 9.73 -3.48 -0.22
CA THR A 305 11.17 -3.16 -0.19
C THR A 305 12.04 -4.42 -0.29
N ALA A 306 11.77 -5.44 0.52
CA ALA A 306 12.51 -6.71 0.51
C ALA A 306 12.48 -7.32 -0.90
N VAL A 307 11.31 -7.28 -1.52
CA VAL A 307 11.10 -7.72 -2.88
C VAL A 307 11.89 -6.88 -3.90
N GLN A 308 11.83 -5.55 -3.84
CA GLN A 308 12.60 -4.69 -4.75
C GLN A 308 14.11 -4.98 -4.65
N LEU A 309 14.62 -5.23 -3.44
CA LEU A 309 16.01 -5.63 -3.20
C LEU A 309 16.35 -6.99 -3.84
N THR A 310 15.45 -7.97 -3.76
CA THR A 310 15.66 -9.27 -4.42
C THR A 310 15.68 -9.17 -5.95
N VAL A 311 14.85 -8.31 -6.54
CA VAL A 311 14.80 -8.12 -8.00
C VAL A 311 16.05 -7.40 -8.50
N THR A 312 16.43 -6.31 -7.85
CA THR A 312 17.63 -5.52 -8.20
C THR A 312 18.94 -6.29 -8.00
N SER A 313 19.04 -7.12 -6.95
CA SER A 313 20.20 -7.99 -6.75
C SER A 313 20.32 -9.08 -7.83
N ARG A 314 19.20 -9.67 -8.26
CA ARG A 314 19.18 -10.67 -9.34
C ARG A 314 19.57 -10.09 -10.70
N THR A 315 19.08 -8.90 -11.05
CA THR A 315 19.46 -8.23 -12.31
C THR A 315 20.94 -7.86 -12.31
N ARG A 316 21.48 -7.37 -11.19
CA ARG A 316 22.90 -7.05 -11.04
C ARG A 316 23.79 -8.30 -11.16
N ARG A 317 23.40 -9.43 -10.55
CA ARG A 317 24.13 -10.70 -10.69
C ARG A 317 24.13 -11.21 -12.12
N ARG A 318 23.00 -11.12 -12.84
CA ARG A 318 22.91 -11.51 -14.25
C ARG A 318 23.78 -10.65 -15.16
N ALA A 319 23.89 -9.36 -14.89
CA ALA A 319 24.78 -8.45 -15.62
C ALA A 319 26.27 -8.78 -15.40
N LEU A 320 26.64 -9.30 -14.22
CA LEU A 320 28.02 -9.72 -13.90
C LEU A 320 28.39 -11.09 -14.49
N THR A 321 27.41 -11.96 -14.74
CA THR A 321 27.64 -13.32 -15.28
C THR A 321 27.46 -13.41 -16.79
N SER A 322 27.07 -12.33 -17.47
CA SER A 322 27.02 -12.29 -18.94
C SER A 322 28.40 -11.90 -19.44
N PRO A 323 29.21 -12.81 -20.01
CA PRO A 323 30.45 -12.42 -20.66
C PRO A 323 30.12 -11.50 -21.83
N VAL A 324 30.79 -10.34 -21.86
CA VAL A 324 30.85 -9.45 -23.02
C VAL A 324 31.80 -10.07 -24.05
#